data_AF-A0A1V3MT74-F1
#
_entry.id   AF-A0A1V3MT74-F1
#
_cell.length_a   1.000
_cell.length_b   1.000
_cell.length_c   1.000
_cell.angle_alpha   90.00
_cell.angle_beta   90.00
_cell.angle_gamma   90.00
#
_symmetry.space_group_name_H-M   'P 1'
#
loop_
_entity.id
_entity.type
_entity.pdbx_description
1 polymer ?
#
loop_
_entity_poly.entity_id
_entity_poly.type
_entity_poly.pdbx_seq_one_letter_code
_entity_poly.pdbx_strand_id
1 'polypeptide(L)'
;MTIEEFQLLDSPVHDWSALQKSLWYDKKGDWKTAHDLIDQLDDRKAAHVHAYLHRKEGDLWNARYWYNRAHQPVYAGDLDAEWEELFRLYF
;
A
#
# COMPACT_ATOMS: atom_id res chain seq x y z
N MET A 1 -3.98 -15.50 5.95
CA MET A 1 -2.76 -15.04 6.64
C MET A 1 -3.17 -13.88 7.53
N THR A 2 -2.81 -13.92 8.81
CA THR A 2 -3.05 -12.79 9.72
C THR A 2 -1.97 -11.72 9.55
N ILE A 3 -2.18 -10.53 10.12
CA ILE A 3 -1.17 -9.45 10.08
C ILE A 3 0.07 -9.87 10.89
N GLU A 4 -0.12 -10.60 11.99
CA GLU A 4 0.99 -11.11 12.81
C GLU A 4 1.83 -12.12 12.00
N GLU A 5 1.19 -13.08 11.33
CA GLU A 5 1.89 -14.04 10.45
C GLU A 5 2.64 -13.31 9.33
N PHE A 6 2.01 -12.30 8.72
CA PHE A 6 2.61 -11.50 7.67
C PHE A 6 3.87 -10.74 8.12
N GLN A 7 3.82 -10.13 9.31
CA GLN A 7 4.93 -9.34 9.86
C GLN A 7 6.12 -10.20 10.23
N LEU A 8 5.89 -11.48 10.59
CA LEU A 8 6.94 -12.43 10.93
C LEU A 8 7.71 -12.98 9.72
N LEU A 9 7.24 -12.74 8.49
CA LEU A 9 7.95 -13.17 7.28
C LEU A 9 9.25 -12.37 7.09
N ASP A 10 10.35 -13.07 6.82
CA ASP A 10 11.66 -12.46 6.52
C ASP A 10 11.78 -11.96 5.07
N SER A 11 10.94 -12.48 4.18
CA SER A 11 10.89 -12.09 2.78
C SER A 11 9.45 -12.21 2.25
N PRO A 12 9.06 -11.41 1.24
CA PRO A 12 7.76 -11.56 0.60
C PRO A 12 7.67 -12.93 -0.09
N VAL A 13 6.48 -13.54 -0.06
CA VAL A 13 6.25 -14.81 -0.75
C VAL A 13 6.36 -14.61 -2.26
N HIS A 14 7.01 -15.56 -2.94
CA HIS A 14 7.34 -15.44 -4.37
C HIS A 14 6.11 -15.17 -5.25
N ASP A 15 5.00 -15.88 -5.00
CA ASP A 15 3.79 -15.84 -5.81
C ASP A 15 2.88 -14.63 -5.52
N TRP A 16 3.25 -13.75 -4.59
CA TRP A 16 2.50 -12.52 -4.36
C TRP A 16 2.58 -11.57 -5.56
N SER A 17 1.46 -10.90 -5.81
CA SER A 17 1.38 -9.79 -6.76
C SER A 17 2.33 -8.65 -6.36
N ALA A 18 2.68 -7.77 -7.31
CA ALA A 18 3.48 -6.59 -7.04
C ALA A 18 2.84 -5.67 -5.97
N LEU A 19 1.51 -5.54 -5.98
CA LEU A 19 0.76 -4.81 -4.94
C LEU A 19 0.93 -5.43 -3.55
N GLN A 20 0.78 -6.75 -3.43
CA GLN A 20 0.97 -7.45 -2.15
C GLN A 20 2.41 -7.32 -1.64
N LYS A 21 3.40 -7.44 -2.54
CA LYS A 21 4.81 -7.20 -2.22
C LYS A 21 5.03 -5.75 -1.76
N SER A 22 4.36 -4.78 -2.38
CA SER A 22 4.44 -3.37 -1.98
C SER A 22 4.00 -3.14 -0.54
N LEU A 23 2.83 -3.67 -0.14
CA LEU A 23 2.36 -3.60 1.25
C LEU A 23 3.34 -4.25 2.24
N TRP A 24 4.04 -5.31 1.84
CA TRP A 24 5.06 -5.96 2.66
C TRP A 24 6.29 -5.08 2.87
N TYR A 25 6.86 -4.56 1.79
CA TYR A 25 8.02 -3.67 1.88
C TYR A 25 7.69 -2.41 2.68
N ASP A 26 6.49 -1.84 2.51
CA ASP A 26 6.04 -0.70 3.30
C ASP A 26 5.98 -1.03 4.81
N LYS A 27 5.46 -2.20 5.18
CA LYS A 27 5.37 -2.62 6.59
C LYS A 27 6.74 -2.93 7.19
N LYS A 28 7.72 -3.29 6.37
CA LYS A 28 9.14 -3.42 6.76
C LYS A 28 9.88 -2.08 6.79
N GLY A 29 9.22 -0.97 6.46
CA GLY A 29 9.80 0.37 6.45
C GLY A 29 10.56 0.72 5.17
N ASP A 30 10.53 -0.14 4.15
CA ASP A 30 11.11 0.12 2.83
C ASP A 30 10.07 0.72 1.89
N TRP A 31 9.74 1.99 2.15
CA TRP A 31 8.78 2.75 1.36
C TRP A 31 9.19 2.83 -0.12
N LYS A 32 10.50 2.97 -0.41
CA LYS A 32 10.99 3.14 -1.78
C LYS A 32 10.69 1.89 -2.61
N THR A 33 11.06 0.71 -2.10
CA THR A 33 10.77 -0.54 -2.82
C THR A 33 9.26 -0.76 -2.93
N ALA A 34 8.49 -0.39 -1.90
CA ALA A 34 7.03 -0.47 -1.95
C ALA A 34 6.44 0.39 -3.08
N HIS A 35 6.88 1.63 -3.20
CA HIS A 35 6.43 2.55 -4.24
C HIS A 35 6.85 2.07 -5.64
N ASP A 36 8.13 1.73 -5.82
CA ASP A 36 8.69 1.30 -7.12
C ASP A 36 7.95 0.06 -7.69
N LEU A 37 7.50 -0.86 -6.83
CA LEU A 37 6.79 -2.07 -7.24
C LEU A 37 5.42 -1.79 -7.90
N ILE A 38 4.75 -0.71 -7.50
CA ILE A 38 3.42 -0.36 -7.99
C ILE A 38 3.42 0.84 -8.93
N ASP A 39 4.56 1.51 -9.11
CA ASP A 39 4.73 2.72 -9.93
C ASP A 39 4.23 2.56 -11.37
N GLN A 40 4.47 1.39 -11.96
CA GLN A 40 4.10 1.10 -13.36
C GLN A 40 2.71 0.46 -13.51
N LEU A 41 1.99 0.24 -12.41
CA LEU A 41 0.64 -0.35 -12.45
C LEU A 41 -0.41 0.75 -12.62
N ASP A 42 -1.36 0.52 -13.53
CA ASP A 42 -2.41 1.48 -13.88
C ASP A 42 -3.80 1.08 -13.34
N ASP A 43 -3.89 -0.01 -12.59
CA ASP A 43 -5.14 -0.48 -12.02
C ASP A 43 -5.55 0.26 -10.74
N ARG A 44 -6.85 0.20 -10.42
CA ARG A 44 -7.44 0.94 -9.29
C ARG A 44 -6.92 0.49 -7.93
N LYS A 45 -6.52 -0.78 -7.77
CA LYS A 45 -6.00 -1.28 -6.49
C LYS A 45 -4.59 -0.74 -6.26
N ALA A 46 -3.74 -0.76 -7.29
CA ALA A 46 -2.42 -0.15 -7.22
C ALA A 46 -2.50 1.35 -6.94
N ALA A 47 -3.43 2.06 -7.59
CA ALA A 47 -3.69 3.47 -7.32
C ALA A 47 -4.11 3.73 -5.85
N HIS A 48 -4.84 2.80 -5.22
CA HIS A 48 -5.24 2.94 -3.81
C HIS A 48 -4.04 2.83 -2.87
N VAL A 49 -3.14 1.86 -3.13
CA VAL A 49 -1.90 1.71 -2.35
C VAL A 49 -0.97 2.90 -2.58
N HIS A 50 -0.85 3.42 -3.81
CA HIS A 50 -0.13 4.67 -4.11
C HIS A 50 -0.62 5.85 -3.29
N ALA A 51 -1.94 5.99 -3.14
CA ALA A 51 -2.54 7.06 -2.37
C ALA A 51 -2.08 7.02 -0.90
N TYR A 52 -2.11 5.83 -0.28
CA TYR A 52 -1.60 5.61 1.07
C TYR A 52 -0.09 5.90 1.16
N LEU A 53 0.72 5.41 0.23
CA LEU A 53 2.17 5.62 0.26
C LEU A 53 2.55 7.10 0.20
N HIS A 54 1.91 7.90 -0.66
CA HIS A 54 2.13 9.35 -0.66
C HIS A 54 1.57 10.04 0.58
N ARG A 55 0.47 9.54 1.16
CA ARG A 55 -0.04 10.06 2.44
C ARG A 55 0.97 9.83 3.56
N LYS A 56 1.62 8.66 3.58
CA LYS A 56 2.69 8.30 4.53
C LYS A 56 3.95 9.14 4.34
N GLU A 57 4.32 9.47 3.10
CA GLU A 57 5.45 10.36 2.79
C GLU A 57 5.16 11.83 3.14
N GLY A 58 3.88 12.22 3.22
CA GLY A 58 3.43 13.58 3.51
C GLY A 58 3.08 14.41 2.27
N ASP A 59 3.13 13.82 1.07
CA ASP A 59 2.67 14.45 -0.17
C ASP A 59 1.14 14.31 -0.31
N LEU A 60 0.42 15.13 0.46
CA LEU A 60 -1.05 15.07 0.52
C LEU A 60 -1.72 15.44 -0.82
N TRP A 61 -1.08 16.27 -1.63
CA TRP A 61 -1.62 16.66 -2.93
C TRP A 61 -1.61 15.46 -3.89
N ASN A 62 -0.48 14.76 -3.95
CA ASN A 62 -0.33 13.59 -4.80
C ASN A 62 -1.13 12.41 -4.25
N ALA A 63 -1.16 12.21 -2.92
CA ALA A 63 -2.05 11.24 -2.29
C ALA A 63 -3.50 11.43 -2.75
N ARG A 64 -4.00 12.67 -2.75
CA ARG A 64 -5.36 12.99 -3.23
C ARG A 64 -5.55 12.68 -4.72
N TYR A 65 -4.55 12.96 -5.56
CA TYR A 65 -4.58 12.57 -6.97
C TYR A 65 -4.76 11.05 -7.13
N TRP A 66 -4.04 10.26 -6.34
CA TRP A 66 -4.11 8.80 -6.38
C TRP A 66 -5.39 8.23 -5.77
N TYR A 67 -5.92 8.79 -4.68
CA TYR A 67 -7.25 8.41 -4.17
C TYR A 67 -8.34 8.60 -5.24
N ASN A 68 -8.29 9.73 -5.96
CA ASN A 68 -9.21 9.98 -7.07
C ASN A 68 -9.05 8.94 -8.18
N ARG A 69 -7.81 8.61 -8.57
CA ARG A 69 -7.54 7.57 -9.59
C ARG A 69 -8.04 6.19 -9.14
N ALA A 70 -7.96 5.89 -7.84
CA ALA A 70 -8.46 4.67 -7.24
C ALA A 70 -10.00 4.61 -7.11
N HIS A 71 -10.69 5.74 -7.33
CA HIS A 71 -12.11 5.93 -6.99
C HIS A 71 -12.42 5.65 -5.51
N GLN A 72 -11.53 6.07 -4.62
CA GLN A 72 -11.69 5.94 -3.17
C GLN A 72 -11.75 7.33 -2.52
N PRO A 73 -12.50 7.50 -1.42
CA PRO A 73 -12.38 8.71 -0.61
C PRO A 73 -10.99 8.78 0.03
N VAL A 74 -10.53 9.98 0.36
CA VAL A 74 -9.33 10.15 1.20
C VAL A 74 -9.59 9.50 2.55
N TYR A 75 -8.66 8.66 3.01
CA TYR A 75 -8.82 7.97 4.27
C TYR A 75 -8.83 8.95 5.46
N ALA A 76 -9.78 8.76 6.38
CA ALA A 76 -10.02 9.66 7.51
C ALA A 76 -9.33 9.23 8.82
N GLY A 77 -8.81 8.01 8.90
CA GLY A 77 -8.07 7.49 10.06
C GLY A 77 -6.56 7.70 9.95
N ASP A 78 -5.82 7.17 10.92
CA ASP A 78 -4.36 7.17 10.91
C ASP A 78 -3.78 6.24 9.82
N LEU A 79 -2.44 6.26 9.68
CA LEU A 79 -1.73 5.50 8.65
C LEU A 79 -1.74 4.00 8.91
N ASP A 80 -1.66 3.57 10.18
CA ASP A 80 -1.66 2.16 10.52
C ASP A 80 -3.03 1.53 10.23
N ALA A 81 -4.12 2.20 10.62
CA ALA A 81 -5.47 1.77 10.33
C ALA A 81 -5.75 1.67 8.82
N GLU A 82 -5.26 2.64 8.03
CA GLU A 82 -5.36 2.57 6.57
C GLU A 82 -4.58 1.39 5.99
N TRP A 83 -3.34 1.19 6.45
CA TRP A 83 -2.52 0.06 5.99
C TRP A 83 -3.21 -1.28 6.27
N GLU A 84 -3.79 -1.44 7.46
CA GLU A 84 -4.54 -2.66 7.80
C GLU A 84 -5.78 -2.86 6.92
N GLU A 85 -6.45 -1.78 6.52
CA GLU A 85 -7.58 -1.86 5.60
C GLU A 85 -7.14 -2.28 4.19
N LEU A 86 -6.06 -1.72 3.69
CA LEU A 86 -5.45 -2.13 2.42
C LEU A 86 -5.02 -3.61 2.47
N PHE A 87 -4.45 -4.04 3.59
CA PHE A 87 -4.12 -5.44 3.83
C PHE A 87 -5.36 -6.32 3.74
N ARG A 88 -6.44 -6.00 4.48
CA ARG A 88 -7.71 -6.76 4.44
C ARG A 88 -8.37 -6.80 3.06
N LEU A 89 -8.18 -5.78 2.24
CA LEU A 89 -8.78 -5.70 0.90
C LEU A 89 -8.00 -6.50 -0.16
N TYR A 90 -6.68 -6.62 0.00
CA TYR A 90 -5.79 -7.07 -1.08
C TYR A 90 -4.95 -8.32 -0.75
N PHE A 91 -5.07 -8.85 0.47
CA PHE A 91 -4.58 -10.16 0.89
C PHE A 91 -5.73 -11.11 1.23
#